data_AF-A0A5C7GTR9-F1
#
_entry.id   AF-A0A5C7GTR9-F1
#
_cell.length_a   1.000
_cell.length_b   1.000
_cell.length_c   1.000
_cell.angle_alpha   90.00
_cell.angle_beta   90.00
_cell.angle_gamma   90.00
#
_symmetry.space_group_name_H-M   'P 1'
#
loop_
_entity.id
_entity.type
_entity.pdbx_description
1 polymer ?
#
loop_
_entity_poly.entity_id
_entity_poly.type
_entity_poly.pdbx_seq_one_letter_code
_entity_poly.pdbx_strand_id
1 'polypeptide(L)'
;MAFNLQQKGNLMEIVEPMLEDKFDMEEAEKMIRVVVPCFNADPTLRPTMSEVVSMLESQTIVREVASDSGIYGDDLRIKQLKGYYQQLNDQSSR
;
A
#
# COMPACT_ATOMS: atom_id res chain seq x y z
N MET A 1 -3.28 0.72 2.69
CA MET A 1 -3.77 -0.39 3.52
C MET A 1 -2.88 -1.62 3.36
N ALA A 2 -2.68 -2.13 2.14
CA ALA A 2 -1.79 -3.28 1.87
C ALA A 2 -0.29 -3.04 2.18
N PHE A 3 0.25 -1.87 1.87
CA PHE A 3 1.66 -1.51 2.17
C PHE A 3 1.99 -1.56 3.67
N ASN A 4 1.07 -1.13 4.55
CA ASN A 4 1.28 -1.19 6.00
C ASN A 4 1.33 -2.65 6.52
N LEU A 5 0.61 -3.56 5.87
CA LEU A 5 0.60 -4.98 6.23
C LEU A 5 1.85 -5.69 5.72
N GLN A 6 2.36 -5.30 4.54
CA GLN A 6 3.68 -5.72 4.07
C GLN A 6 4.79 -5.29 5.06
N GLN A 7 4.77 -4.04 5.54
CA GLN A 7 5.76 -3.57 6.51
C GLN A 7 5.66 -4.25 7.89
N LYS A 8 4.47 -4.74 8.26
CA LYS A 8 4.25 -5.50 9.50
C LYS A 8 4.57 -6.99 9.36
N GLY A 9 4.90 -7.46 8.16
CA GLY A 9 5.17 -8.87 7.87
C GLY A 9 3.94 -9.78 7.89
N ASN A 10 2.72 -9.23 7.90
CA ASN A 10 1.49 -10.01 7.92
C ASN A 10 0.62 -9.72 6.68
N LEU A 11 1.09 -10.19 5.52
CA LEU A 11 0.42 -10.01 4.22
C LEU A 11 -0.94 -10.74 4.17
N MET A 12 -1.08 -11.85 4.90
CA MET A 12 -2.25 -12.73 4.85
C MET A 12 -3.52 -12.10 5.44
N GLU A 13 -3.40 -11.03 6.23
CA GLU A 13 -4.56 -10.26 6.71
C GLU A 13 -5.34 -9.54 5.59
N ILE A 14 -4.78 -9.46 4.38
CA ILE A 14 -5.44 -8.85 3.21
C ILE A 14 -6.42 -9.82 2.54
N VAL A 15 -6.22 -11.12 2.73
CA VAL A 15 -7.04 -12.14 2.08
C VAL A 15 -8.44 -12.15 2.69
N GLU A 16 -9.47 -12.05 1.85
CA GLU A 16 -10.85 -12.14 2.32
C GLU A 16 -11.10 -13.48 3.02
N PRO A 17 -11.69 -13.49 4.23
CA PRO A 17 -11.96 -14.73 4.99
C PRO A 17 -12.82 -15.76 4.24
N MET A 18 -13.62 -15.31 3.26
CA MET A 18 -14.49 -16.16 2.45
C MET A 18 -13.75 -17.04 1.44
N LEU A 19 -12.44 -16.82 1.26
CA LEU A 19 -11.62 -17.64 0.38
C LEU A 19 -11.31 -19.03 0.97
N GLU A 20 -11.70 -19.33 2.23
CA GLU A 20 -11.81 -20.67 2.86
C GLU A 20 -10.86 -21.76 2.28
N ASP A 21 -9.55 -21.54 2.35
CA ASP A 21 -8.53 -22.48 1.86
C ASP A 21 -8.64 -22.89 0.37
N LYS A 22 -9.39 -22.14 -0.44
CA LYS A 22 -9.58 -22.36 -1.89
C LYS A 22 -8.50 -21.71 -2.75
N PHE A 23 -7.40 -21.29 -2.15
CA PHE A 23 -6.31 -20.63 -2.84
C PHE A 23 -4.97 -21.11 -2.30
N ASP A 24 -3.97 -21.09 -3.17
CA ASP A 24 -2.60 -21.39 -2.78
C ASP A 24 -2.02 -20.19 -2.01
N MET A 25 -1.50 -20.48 -0.81
CA MET A 25 -0.98 -19.45 0.09
C MET A 25 0.25 -18.72 -0.48
N GLU A 26 1.10 -19.44 -1.22
CA GLU A 26 2.29 -18.87 -1.88
C GLU A 26 1.86 -17.97 -3.05
N GLU A 27 0.87 -18.40 -3.81
CA GLU A 27 0.33 -17.61 -4.92
C GLU A 27 -0.39 -16.34 -4.44
N ALA A 28 -1.12 -16.42 -3.32
CA ALA A 28 -1.73 -15.25 -2.69
C ALA A 28 -0.68 -14.27 -2.15
N GLU A 29 0.35 -14.75 -1.45
CA GLU A 29 1.43 -13.89 -0.98
C GLU A 29 2.12 -13.18 -2.16
N LYS A 30 2.39 -13.91 -3.24
CA LYS A 30 2.95 -13.37 -4.47
C LYS A 30 2.05 -12.31 -5.09
N MET A 31 0.75 -12.56 -5.19
CA MET A 31 -0.22 -11.59 -5.72
C MET A 31 -0.21 -10.30 -4.90
N ILE A 32 -0.12 -10.40 -3.57
CA ILE A 32 -0.07 -9.23 -2.70
C ILE A 32 1.25 -8.47 -2.90
N ARG A 33 2.38 -9.16 -3.03
CA ARG A 33 3.68 -8.52 -3.33
C ARG A 33 3.66 -7.77 -4.67
N VAL A 34 2.92 -8.28 -5.66
CA VAL A 34 2.72 -7.60 -6.95
C VAL A 34 1.76 -6.41 -6.82
N VAL A 35 0.67 -6.56 -6.07
CA VAL A 35 -0.38 -5.54 -5.98
C VAL A 35 0.10 -4.29 -5.25
N VAL A 36 0.88 -4.43 -4.17
CA VAL A 36 1.30 -3.27 -3.34
C VAL A 36 1.94 -2.13 -4.15
N PRO A 37 2.98 -2.35 -4.98
CA PRO A 37 3.58 -1.27 -5.76
C PRO A 37 2.68 -0.74 -6.89
N CYS A 38 1.75 -1.54 -7.43
CA CYS A 38 0.78 -1.10 -8.45
C CYS A 38 -0.15 0.01 -7.95
N PHE A 39 -0.44 0.04 -6.65
CA PHE A 39 -1.28 1.05 -6.01
C PHE A 39 -0.47 2.19 -5.36
N ASN A 40 0.81 2.35 -5.71
CA ASN A 40 1.62 3.43 -5.16
C ASN A 40 1.06 4.81 -5.57
N ALA A 41 1.02 5.75 -4.62
CA ALA A 41 0.56 7.11 -4.87
C ALA A 41 1.46 7.83 -5.89
N ASP A 42 2.76 7.53 -5.87
CA ASP A 42 3.71 7.99 -6.86
C ASP A 42 3.62 7.13 -8.13
N PRO A 43 3.22 7.69 -9.29
CA PRO A 43 3.13 6.96 -10.54
C PRO A 43 4.47 6.40 -11.03
N THR A 44 5.60 7.01 -10.65
CA THR A 44 6.94 6.58 -11.08
C THR A 44 7.42 5.31 -10.38
N LEU A 45 6.80 4.99 -9.23
CA LEU A 45 7.08 3.78 -8.46
C LEU A 45 6.13 2.63 -8.83
N ARG A 46 5.14 2.87 -9.70
CA ARG A 46 4.27 1.82 -10.21
C ARG A 46 5.02 1.01 -11.27
N PRO A 47 4.99 -0.33 -11.21
CA PRO A 47 5.60 -1.16 -12.24
C PRO A 47 4.86 -1.02 -13.56
N THR A 48 5.58 -1.20 -14.65
CA THR A 48 5.01 -1.38 -15.99
C THR A 48 4.22 -2.68 -16.06
N MET A 49 3.27 -2.77 -16.99
CA MET A 49 2.51 -4.02 -17.19
C MET A 49 3.41 -5.20 -17.57
N SER A 50 4.51 -4.97 -18.29
CA SER A 50 5.52 -6.00 -18.57
C SER A 50 6.20 -6.52 -17.30
N GLU A 51 6.53 -5.62 -16.36
CA GLU A 51 7.12 -6.03 -15.08
C GLU A 51 6.09 -6.80 -14.23
N VAL A 52 4.83 -6.33 -14.18
CA VAL A 52 3.73 -7.04 -13.50
C VAL A 52 3.55 -8.45 -14.05
N VAL A 53 3.50 -8.62 -15.38
CA VAL A 53 3.39 -9.95 -16.02
C VAL A 53 4.59 -10.82 -15.69
N SER A 54 5.81 -10.28 -15.79
CA SER A 54 7.03 -11.02 -15.45
C SER A 54 7.04 -11.49 -13.98
N MET A 55 6.55 -10.66 -13.05
CA MET A 55 6.41 -11.02 -11.64
C MET A 55 5.36 -12.12 -11.46
N LEU A 56 4.22 -12.05 -12.16
CA LEU A 56 3.16 -13.07 -12.11
C LEU A 56 3.60 -14.40 -12.73
N GLU A 57 4.46 -14.39 -13.74
CA GLU A 57 5.01 -15.60 -14.38
C GLU A 57 6.22 -16.19 -13.62
N SER A 58 6.56 -15.66 -12.44
CA SER A 58 7.72 -16.08 -11.63
C SER A 58 9.08 -15.84 -12.32
N GLN A 59 9.13 -14.99 -13.33
CA GLN A 59 10.35 -14.72 -14.10
C GLN A 59 11.20 -13.61 -13.47
N THR A 60 10.70 -12.90 -12.46
CA THR A 60 11.44 -11.83 -11.76
C THR A 60 11.09 -11.78 -10.28
N ILE A 61 12.10 -11.61 -9.43
CA ILE A 61 11.94 -11.40 -7.98
C ILE A 61 11.34 -10.01 -7.77
N VAL A 62 10.21 -9.93 -7.05
CA VAL A 62 9.62 -8.66 -6.65
C VAL A 62 10.67 -7.85 -5.89
N ARG A 63 11.10 -6.73 -6.47
CA ARG A 63 11.92 -5.76 -5.74
C ARG A 63 11.06 -5.24 -4.59
N GLU A 64 11.34 -5.73 -3.39
CA GLU A 64 10.76 -5.16 -2.18
C GLU A 64 11.11 -3.67 -2.18
N VAL A 65 10.09 -2.83 -2.18
CA VAL A 65 10.26 -1.38 -2.13
C VAL A 65 10.98 -1.11 -0.82
N ALA A 66 12.29 -0.86 -0.91
CA ALA A 66 13.11 -0.50 0.24
C ALA A 66 12.43 0.65 0.96
N SER A 67 12.32 0.50 2.27
CA SER A 67 11.60 1.36 3.21
C SER A 67 12.15 2.79 3.23
N ASP A 68 11.95 3.56 2.17
CA ASP A 68 12.12 5.00 2.26
C ASP A 68 10.86 5.56 2.89
N SER A 69 10.95 5.71 4.21
CA SER A 69 9.96 6.29 5.13
C SER A 69 9.44 7.69 4.74
N GLY A 70 9.85 8.28 3.61
CA GLY A 70 9.47 9.60 3.15
C GLY A 70 8.15 9.70 2.36
N ILE A 71 7.47 8.57 2.07
CA ILE A 71 6.34 8.58 1.11
C ILE A 71 4.97 8.85 1.76
N TYR A 72 4.82 8.70 3.09
CA TYR A 72 3.62 9.21 3.77
C TYR A 72 3.82 10.68 4.08
N GLY A 73 3.00 11.54 3.48
CA GLY A 73 3.09 12.99 3.59
C GLY A 73 3.43 13.42 5.02
N ASP A 74 4.57 14.10 5.14
CA ASP A 74 5.15 14.65 6.36
C ASP A 74 4.04 15.01 7.36
N ASP A 75 4.07 14.39 8.54
CA ASP A 75 3.10 14.53 9.63
C ASP A 75 2.80 16.02 9.93
N LEU A 76 3.75 16.90 9.63
CA LEU A 76 3.60 18.34 9.67
C LEU A 76 2.46 18.88 8.78
N ARG A 77 2.30 18.39 7.54
CA ARG A 77 1.26 18.84 6.60
C ARG A 77 -0.12 18.35 7.02
N ILE A 78 -0.20 17.13 7.55
CA ILE A 78 -1.45 16.57 8.08
C ILE A 78 -1.89 17.35 9.34
N LYS A 79 -0.94 17.70 10.21
CA LYS A 79 -1.19 18.56 11.38
C LYS A 79 -1.64 19.97 10.98
N GLN A 80 -1.02 20.56 9.95
CA GLN A 80 -1.40 21.87 9.43
C GLN A 80 -2.83 21.88 8.85
N LEU A 81 -3.19 20.87 8.05
CA LEU A 81 -4.57 20.74 7.55
C LEU A 81 -5.57 20.61 8.69
N LYS A 82 -5.30 19.74 9.68
CA LYS A 82 -6.18 19.56 10.83
C LYS A 82 -6.37 20.85 11.64
N GLY A 83 -5.29 21.59 11.89
CA GLY A 83 -5.35 22.87 12.58
C GLY A 83 -6.23 23.89 11.86
N TYR A 84 -6.12 23.97 10.53
CA TYR A 84 -6.94 24.85 9.70
C TYR A 84 -8.44 24.50 9.78
N TYR A 85 -8.81 23.23 9.68
CA TYR A 85 -10.22 22.80 9.80
C TYR A 85 -10.79 23.04 11.21
N GLN A 86 -9.97 22.89 12.25
CA GLN A 86 -10.38 23.19 13.64
C GLN A 86 -10.74 24.68 13.79
N GLN A 87 -9.93 25.57 13.21
CA GLN A 87 -10.17 27.03 13.25
C GLN A 87 -11.46 27.43 12.52
N LEU A 88 -11.74 26.79 11.38
CA LEU A 88 -12.99 27.05 10.65
C LEU A 88 -14.22 26.61 11.47
N ASN A 89 -14.11 25.50 12.19
CA ASN A 89 -15.19 25.01 13.03
C ASN A 89 -15.44 25.91 14.25
N ASP A 90 -14.38 26.47 14.84
CA ASP A 90 -14.48 27.41 15.96
C ASP A 90 -15.06 28.78 15.54
N GLN A 91 -14.84 29.20 14.29
CA GLN A 91 -15.45 30.41 13.72
C GLN A 91 -16.92 30.24 13.35
N SER A 92 -17.35 29.03 13.01
CA SER A 92 -18.75 28.72 12.69
C SER A 92 -19.66 28.61 13.94
N SER A 93 -19.09 28.59 15.14
CA SER A 93 -19.81 28.50 16.42
C SER A 93 -19.91 29.83 17.17
N ARG A 94 -19.64 30.97 16.51
CA ARG A 94 -19.85 32.32 17.04
C ARG A 94 -20.89 33.09 16.25
#